data_AF-A0A954FSD3-F1
#
_entry.id   AF-A0A954FSD3-F1
#
_cell.length_a   1.000
_cell.length_b   1.000
_cell.length_c   1.000
_cell.angle_alpha   90.00
_cell.angle_beta   90.00
_cell.angle_gamma   90.00
#
_symmetry.space_group_name_H-M   'P 1'
#
loop_
_entity.id
_entity.type
_entity.pdbx_description
1 polymer ?
#
loop_
_entity_poly.entity_id
_entity_poly.type
_entity_poly.pdbx_seq_one_letter_code
_entity_poly.pdbx_strand_id
1 'polypeptide(L)'
;MIKKLSLAALGMMLFSAAGCNSISDMCLEKEMACRNHVLAFKAWGEWSWCYDELDHPHHFAKGFRAGYENILAGGKGCQPTLPPRWYWKPCYQCPEGQSQIQSWFDGYSHGALAAQQDGYGNMQTIPMSSNARQNFLTMKIPVSNACFAELGESVPAGQDELLEMPGAIPEGEVMHEGAPATEVPGSIELAPRPYEM
;
A
#
# COMPACT_ATOMS: atom_id res chain seq x y z
N MET A 1 -2.80 23.29 48.72
CA MET A 1 -3.50 22.25 47.93
C MET A 1 -3.66 22.62 46.45
N ILE A 2 -3.92 23.88 46.11
CA ILE A 2 -4.10 24.39 44.72
C ILE A 2 -2.95 24.05 43.76
N LYS A 3 -1.68 24.09 44.22
CA LYS A 3 -0.50 23.77 43.38
C LYS A 3 -0.45 22.31 42.91
N LYS A 4 -0.94 21.36 43.71
CA LYS A 4 -0.96 19.93 43.36
C LYS A 4 -2.10 19.62 42.37
N LEU A 5 -3.23 20.31 42.52
CA LEU A 5 -4.36 20.23 41.59
C LEU A 5 -4.00 20.84 40.23
N SER A 6 -3.29 21.98 40.23
CA SER A 6 -2.82 22.64 39.00
C SER A 6 -1.76 21.81 38.26
N LEU A 7 -0.83 21.17 38.98
CA LEU A 7 0.17 20.29 38.35
C LEU A 7 -0.47 19.01 37.78
N ALA A 8 -1.47 18.45 38.46
CA ALA A 8 -2.23 17.30 37.96
C ALA A 8 -3.08 17.67 36.73
N ALA A 9 -3.71 18.86 36.72
CA ALA A 9 -4.45 19.37 35.58
C ALA A 9 -3.54 19.69 34.38
N LEU A 10 -2.35 20.25 34.62
CA LEU A 10 -1.36 20.50 33.58
C LEU A 10 -0.81 19.20 33.00
N GLY A 11 -0.52 18.20 33.85
CA GLY A 11 -0.13 16.86 33.42
C GLY A 11 -1.21 16.18 32.58
N MET A 12 -2.47 16.28 33.00
CA MET A 12 -3.61 15.72 32.26
C MET A 12 -3.82 16.43 30.91
N MET A 13 -3.67 17.76 30.84
CA MET A 13 -3.69 18.51 29.57
C MET A 13 -2.57 18.10 28.61
N LEU A 14 -1.37 17.79 29.12
CA LEU A 14 -0.24 17.35 28.28
C LEU A 14 -0.45 15.95 27.69
N PHE A 15 -1.18 15.07 28.36
CA PHE A 15 -1.60 13.78 27.81
C PHE A 15 -2.79 13.91 26.83
N SER A 16 -3.70 14.85 27.06
CA SER A 16 -4.82 15.12 26.14
C SER A 16 -4.42 15.77 24.82
N ALA A 17 -3.25 16.43 24.77
CA ALA A 17 -2.75 17.09 23.56
C ALA A 17 -2.13 16.11 22.55
N ALA A 18 -1.77 14.89 22.97
CA ALA A 18 -1.48 13.77 22.08
C ALA A 18 -2.80 13.07 21.72
N GLY A 19 -3.52 13.65 20.76
CA GLY A 19 -4.92 13.34 20.45
C GLY A 19 -5.23 11.85 20.24
N CYS A 20 -6.46 11.46 20.56
CA CYS A 20 -6.99 10.10 20.53
C CYS A 20 -6.67 9.28 19.26
N ASN A 21 -6.49 9.95 18.11
CA ASN A 21 -6.11 9.30 16.85
C ASN A 21 -4.73 8.63 16.93
N SER A 22 -3.78 9.19 17.68
CA SER A 22 -2.43 8.62 17.82
C SER A 22 -2.44 7.29 18.58
N ILE A 23 -3.32 7.16 19.59
CA ILE A 23 -3.45 5.91 20.35
C ILE A 23 -4.15 4.83 19.52
N SER A 24 -5.22 5.20 18.78
CA SER A 24 -5.88 4.24 17.88
C SER A 24 -4.93 3.75 16.79
N ASP A 25 -4.14 4.65 16.21
CA ASP A 25 -3.16 4.30 15.16
C ASP A 25 -2.08 3.37 15.70
N MET A 26 -1.57 3.63 16.91
CA MET A 26 -0.61 2.74 17.58
C MET A 26 -1.22 1.34 17.81
N CYS A 27 -2.46 1.25 18.29
CA CYS A 27 -3.12 -0.04 18.49
C CYS A 27 -3.29 -0.81 17.18
N LEU A 28 -3.74 -0.14 16.12
CA LEU A 28 -3.90 -0.72 14.79
C LEU A 28 -2.56 -1.22 14.23
N GLU A 29 -1.48 -0.43 14.36
CA GLU A 29 -0.14 -0.82 13.93
C GLU A 29 0.33 -2.11 14.62
N LYS A 30 0.11 -2.22 15.94
CA LYS A 30 0.46 -3.43 16.70
C LYS A 30 -0.38 -4.64 16.31
N GLU A 31 -1.67 -4.45 16.09
CA GLU A 31 -2.56 -5.53 15.64
C GLU A 31 -2.13 -6.05 14.27
N MET A 32 -1.89 -5.16 13.31
CA MET A 32 -1.41 -5.52 11.97
C MET A 32 -0.05 -6.21 12.02
N ALA A 33 0.89 -5.70 12.82
CA ALA A 33 2.22 -6.32 12.97
C ALA A 33 2.12 -7.73 13.58
N CYS A 34 1.29 -7.92 14.61
CA CYS A 34 1.07 -9.22 15.23
C CYS A 34 0.47 -10.22 14.23
N ARG A 35 -0.58 -9.82 13.52
CA ARG A 35 -1.20 -10.64 12.46
C ARG A 35 -0.18 -11.03 11.40
N ASN A 36 0.61 -10.07 10.92
CA ASN A 36 1.60 -10.31 9.89
C ASN A 36 2.68 -11.31 10.35
N HIS A 37 3.12 -11.17 11.61
CA HIS A 37 4.08 -12.07 12.22
C HIS A 37 3.56 -13.51 12.32
N VAL A 38 2.34 -13.69 12.81
CA VAL A 38 1.71 -15.02 12.93
C VAL A 38 1.54 -15.68 11.57
N LEU A 39 1.09 -14.93 10.56
CA LEU A 39 0.93 -15.46 9.20
C LEU A 39 2.26 -15.87 8.57
N ALA A 40 3.32 -15.08 8.74
CA ALA A 40 4.64 -15.43 8.25
C ALA A 40 5.22 -16.70 8.92
N PHE A 41 4.97 -16.89 10.22
CA PHE A 41 5.35 -18.12 10.92
C PHE A 41 4.56 -19.34 10.44
N LYS A 42 3.26 -19.17 10.20
CA LYS A 42 2.42 -20.22 9.64
C LYS A 42 2.92 -20.63 8.26
N ALA A 43 3.17 -19.65 7.38
CA ALA A 43 3.69 -19.89 6.04
C ALA A 43 5.05 -20.60 6.10
N TRP A 44 5.95 -20.22 7.01
CA TRP A 44 7.20 -20.95 7.17
C TRP A 44 6.97 -22.44 7.46
N GLY A 45 6.00 -22.81 8.30
CA GLY A 45 5.64 -24.21 8.56
C GLY A 45 5.09 -24.96 7.34
N GLU A 46 4.44 -24.26 6.42
CA GLU A 46 3.88 -24.84 5.18
C GLU A 46 4.94 -24.98 4.07
N TRP A 47 5.94 -24.08 4.06
CA TRP A 47 6.96 -24.00 3.01
C TRP A 47 8.33 -24.57 3.41
N SER A 48 8.58 -24.83 4.70
CA SER A 48 9.93 -25.17 5.20
C SER A 48 10.54 -26.41 4.55
N TRP A 49 9.72 -27.41 4.21
CA TRP A 49 10.16 -28.68 3.63
C TRP A 49 10.84 -28.51 2.26
N CYS A 50 10.54 -27.43 1.52
CA CYS A 50 11.22 -27.09 0.27
C CYS A 50 12.69 -26.69 0.47
N TYR A 51 13.13 -26.51 1.72
CA TYR A 51 14.39 -25.88 2.09
C TYR A 51 15.22 -26.70 3.08
N ASP A 52 14.95 -28.00 3.21
CA ASP A 52 15.58 -28.87 4.21
C ASP A 52 17.10 -29.07 3.99
N GLU A 53 17.59 -28.92 2.76
CA GLU A 53 19.00 -29.17 2.39
C GLU A 53 19.89 -27.90 2.39
N LEU A 54 19.44 -26.79 2.98
CA LEU A 54 20.23 -25.55 3.02
C LEU A 54 21.33 -25.59 4.09
N ASP A 55 22.46 -24.92 3.82
CA ASP A 55 23.60 -24.81 4.76
C ASP A 55 23.26 -23.99 6.02
N HIS A 56 22.42 -22.95 5.89
CA HIS A 56 22.07 -22.03 6.97
C HIS A 56 20.55 -21.87 7.14
N PRO A 57 19.81 -22.95 7.41
CA PRO A 57 18.34 -22.98 7.32
C PRO A 57 17.67 -22.02 8.31
N HIS A 58 18.30 -21.76 9.46
CA HIS A 58 17.78 -20.81 10.44
C HIS A 58 17.89 -19.35 9.98
N HIS A 59 18.95 -19.00 9.25
CA HIS A 59 19.12 -17.65 8.70
C HIS A 59 18.17 -17.45 7.51
N PHE A 60 18.05 -18.48 6.67
CA PHE A 60 17.04 -18.54 5.61
C PHE A 60 15.62 -18.36 6.15
N ALA A 61 15.21 -19.14 7.17
CA ALA A 61 13.88 -19.05 7.78
C ALA A 61 13.56 -17.66 8.34
N LYS A 62 14.57 -16.96 8.88
CA LYS A 62 14.41 -15.56 9.33
C LYS A 62 14.26 -14.61 8.15
N GLY A 63 14.98 -14.85 7.06
CA GLY A 63 14.83 -14.14 5.80
C GLY A 63 13.41 -14.30 5.25
N PHE A 64 12.98 -15.55 5.09
CA PHE A 64 11.66 -15.95 4.61
C PHE A 64 10.55 -15.21 5.33
N ARG A 65 10.53 -15.29 6.66
CA ARG A 65 9.50 -14.60 7.44
C ARG A 65 9.54 -13.08 7.22
N ALA A 66 10.72 -12.47 7.13
CA ALA A 66 10.84 -11.02 6.89
C ALA A 66 10.35 -10.59 5.49
N GLY A 67 10.62 -11.40 4.46
CA GLY A 67 10.11 -11.16 3.10
C GLY A 67 8.60 -11.34 3.02
N TYR A 68 8.08 -12.37 3.69
CA TYR A 68 6.65 -12.64 3.78
C TYR A 68 5.92 -11.50 4.52
N GLU A 69 6.44 -11.06 5.67
CA GLU A 69 5.94 -9.91 6.42
C GLU A 69 5.96 -8.62 5.59
N ASN A 70 6.95 -8.44 4.69
CA ASN A 70 7.01 -7.27 3.82
C ASN A 70 5.80 -7.19 2.90
N ILE A 71 5.43 -8.30 2.24
CA ILE A 71 4.24 -8.36 1.38
C ILE A 71 2.97 -8.11 2.21
N LEU A 72 2.86 -8.75 3.37
CA LEU A 72 1.71 -8.54 4.28
C LEU A 72 1.61 -7.11 4.82
N ALA A 73 2.71 -6.35 4.83
CA ALA A 73 2.75 -4.93 5.17
C ALA A 73 2.50 -4.01 3.96
N GLY A 74 2.20 -4.56 2.78
CA GLY A 74 1.96 -3.80 1.55
C GLY A 74 3.25 -3.41 0.80
N GLY A 75 4.38 -4.01 1.18
CA GLY A 75 5.63 -3.90 0.46
C GLY A 75 5.62 -4.68 -0.86
N LYS A 76 6.62 -4.41 -1.70
CA LYS A 76 6.73 -5.01 -3.04
C LYS A 76 7.49 -6.34 -3.05
N GLY A 77 8.03 -6.78 -1.90
CA GLY A 77 8.88 -7.96 -1.81
C GLY A 77 10.32 -7.72 -2.28
N CYS A 78 10.70 -6.47 -2.55
CA CYS A 78 12.06 -6.14 -2.93
C CYS A 78 13.00 -6.34 -1.73
N GLN A 79 14.07 -7.09 -1.95
CA GLN A 79 15.09 -7.33 -0.94
C GLN A 79 15.67 -6.01 -0.41
N PRO A 80 15.85 -5.85 0.91
CA PRO A 80 16.43 -4.63 1.46
C PRO A 80 17.91 -4.52 1.08
N THR A 81 18.40 -3.28 0.98
CA THR A 81 19.80 -3.00 0.60
C THR A 81 20.81 -3.51 1.64
N LEU A 82 20.42 -3.49 2.91
CA LEU A 82 21.27 -3.92 4.03
C LEU A 82 20.56 -5.01 4.81
N PRO A 83 21.31 -6.00 5.35
CA PRO A 83 20.71 -6.99 6.22
C PRO A 83 20.30 -6.33 7.55
N PRO A 84 19.44 -6.97 8.35
CA PRO A 84 19.05 -6.48 9.66
C PRO A 84 20.25 -6.16 10.57
N ARG A 85 20.08 -5.18 11.47
CA ARG A 85 21.15 -4.66 12.34
C ARG A 85 21.91 -5.71 13.16
N TRP A 86 21.30 -6.86 13.47
CA TRP A 86 21.96 -7.91 14.24
C TRP A 86 23.08 -8.62 13.47
N TYR A 87 23.08 -8.53 12.14
CA TYR A 87 24.18 -8.99 11.28
C TYR A 87 25.33 -7.98 11.17
N TRP A 88 25.18 -6.76 11.68
CA TRP A 88 26.24 -5.75 11.59
C TRP A 88 27.34 -5.95 12.65
N LYS A 89 27.16 -6.95 13.52
CA LYS A 89 28.12 -7.30 14.56
C LYS A 89 29.41 -7.85 13.95
N PRO A 90 30.58 -7.58 14.56
CA PRO A 90 31.87 -8.06 14.06
C PRO A 90 31.95 -9.58 13.81
N CYS A 91 31.17 -10.38 14.54
CA CYS A 91 31.13 -11.85 14.35
C CYS A 91 30.64 -12.30 12.97
N TYR A 92 29.97 -11.41 12.21
CA TYR A 92 29.54 -11.69 10.83
C TYR A 92 30.49 -11.12 9.76
N GLN A 93 31.59 -10.46 10.17
CA GLN A 93 32.62 -9.92 9.28
C GLN A 93 33.66 -10.99 8.92
N CYS A 94 33.20 -12.21 8.62
CA CYS A 94 34.01 -13.34 8.20
C CYS A 94 33.28 -14.09 7.07
N PRO A 95 33.96 -14.94 6.28
CA PRO A 95 33.33 -15.64 5.15
C PRO A 95 32.08 -16.43 5.53
N GLU A 96 32.13 -17.14 6.67
CA GLU A 96 31.01 -17.87 7.24
C GLU A 96 29.83 -16.95 7.58
N GLY A 97 30.11 -15.81 8.22
CA GLY A 97 29.10 -14.80 8.53
C GLY A 97 28.46 -14.18 7.28
N GLN A 98 29.23 -14.00 6.22
CA GLN A 98 28.71 -13.54 4.93
C GLN A 98 27.79 -14.58 4.30
N SER A 99 28.11 -15.88 4.38
CA SER A 99 27.24 -16.96 3.92
C SER A 99 25.89 -16.97 4.65
N GLN A 100 25.89 -16.77 5.97
CA GLN A 100 24.67 -16.65 6.77
C GLN A 100 23.82 -15.42 6.38
N ILE A 101 24.47 -14.29 6.06
CA ILE A 101 23.80 -13.08 5.57
C ILE A 101 23.17 -13.33 4.19
N GLN A 102 23.89 -14.00 3.28
CA GLN A 102 23.37 -14.35 1.96
C GLN A 102 22.15 -15.27 2.06
N SER A 103 22.24 -16.30 2.89
CA SER A 103 21.11 -17.21 3.15
C SER A 103 19.88 -16.46 3.68
N TRP A 104 20.06 -15.41 4.49
CA TRP A 104 18.94 -14.56 4.93
C TRP A 104 18.34 -13.75 3.77
N PHE A 105 19.15 -13.23 2.86
CA PHE A 105 18.68 -12.52 1.68
C PHE A 105 17.93 -13.44 0.71
N ASP A 106 18.45 -14.65 0.46
CA ASP A 106 17.77 -15.66 -0.36
C ASP A 106 16.41 -16.02 0.25
N GLY A 107 16.39 -16.25 1.57
CA GLY A 107 15.16 -16.49 2.31
C GLY A 107 14.17 -15.35 2.13
N TYR A 108 14.61 -14.10 2.21
CA TYR A 108 13.74 -12.93 2.04
C TYR A 108 13.02 -12.95 0.69
N SER A 109 13.77 -13.15 -0.39
CA SER A 109 13.20 -13.19 -1.74
C SER A 109 12.18 -14.33 -1.89
N HIS A 110 12.49 -15.51 -1.32
CA HIS A 110 11.58 -16.66 -1.34
C HIS A 110 10.30 -16.44 -0.51
N GLY A 111 10.43 -15.84 0.67
CA GLY A 111 9.27 -15.53 1.51
C GLY A 111 8.35 -14.49 0.90
N ALA A 112 8.91 -13.48 0.23
CA ALA A 112 8.13 -12.51 -0.52
C ALA A 112 7.37 -13.16 -1.70
N LEU A 113 8.03 -14.06 -2.43
CA LEU A 113 7.38 -14.81 -3.51
C LEU A 113 6.26 -15.71 -2.98
N ALA A 114 6.52 -16.45 -1.90
CA ALA A 114 5.52 -17.31 -1.27
C ALA A 114 4.27 -16.52 -0.85
N ALA A 115 4.44 -15.36 -0.22
CA ALA A 115 3.29 -14.51 0.16
C ALA A 115 2.47 -14.03 -1.05
N GLN A 116 3.11 -13.79 -2.20
CA GLN A 116 2.41 -13.45 -3.43
C GLN A 116 1.64 -14.66 -3.98
N GLN A 117 2.24 -15.86 -3.97
CA GLN A 117 1.62 -17.11 -4.39
C GLN A 117 0.43 -17.50 -3.50
N ASP A 118 0.53 -17.22 -2.21
CA ASP A 118 -0.54 -17.42 -1.23
C ASP A 118 -1.67 -16.38 -1.35
N GLY A 119 -1.55 -15.40 -2.27
CA GLY A 119 -2.58 -14.43 -2.59
C GLY A 119 -2.61 -13.18 -1.69
N TYR A 120 -1.56 -12.96 -0.88
CA TYR A 120 -1.52 -11.85 0.07
C TYR A 120 -1.00 -10.52 -0.51
N GLY A 121 -0.65 -10.47 -1.80
CA GLY A 121 -0.08 -9.27 -2.45
C GLY A 121 -0.92 -7.99 -2.30
N ASN A 122 -2.25 -8.11 -2.22
CA ASN A 122 -3.17 -6.97 -2.08
C ASN A 122 -3.83 -6.87 -0.70
N MET A 123 -3.32 -7.59 0.31
CA MET A 123 -3.98 -7.69 1.63
C MET A 123 -4.11 -6.35 2.37
N GLN A 124 -3.20 -5.41 2.11
CA GLN A 124 -3.20 -4.07 2.72
C GLN A 124 -3.93 -3.01 1.88
N THR A 125 -4.56 -3.39 0.76
CA THR A 125 -5.30 -2.45 -0.07
C THR A 125 -6.64 -2.10 0.61
N ILE A 126 -6.77 -0.85 1.07
CA ILE A 126 -8.02 -0.35 1.64
C ILE A 126 -8.98 0.04 0.51
N PRO A 127 -10.21 -0.49 0.48
CA PRO A 127 -11.19 -0.09 -0.52
C PRO A 127 -11.63 1.37 -0.30
N MET A 128 -11.65 2.15 -1.37
CA MET A 128 -12.17 3.52 -1.35
C MET A 128 -13.67 3.52 -1.73
N SER A 129 -14.46 4.40 -1.11
CA SER A 129 -15.85 4.59 -1.50
C SER A 129 -15.94 5.16 -2.92
N SER A 130 -17.03 4.87 -3.64
CA SER A 130 -17.23 5.31 -5.02
C SER A 130 -17.13 6.83 -5.17
N ASN A 131 -17.72 7.59 -4.24
CA ASN A 131 -17.65 9.06 -4.25
C ASN A 131 -16.23 9.57 -3.98
N ALA A 132 -15.51 9.00 -3.02
CA ALA A 132 -14.12 9.40 -2.74
C ALA A 132 -13.21 9.11 -3.95
N ARG A 133 -13.41 7.96 -4.59
CA ARG A 133 -12.69 7.58 -5.81
C ARG A 133 -13.00 8.54 -6.98
N GLN A 134 -14.26 8.89 -7.21
CA GLN A 134 -14.66 9.85 -8.24
C GLN A 134 -14.04 11.23 -7.99
N ASN A 135 -14.12 11.75 -6.76
CA ASN A 135 -13.50 13.02 -6.41
C ASN A 135 -11.98 13.03 -6.67
N PHE A 136 -11.29 11.94 -6.30
CA PHE A 136 -9.87 11.78 -6.57
C PHE A 136 -9.54 11.76 -8.07
N LEU A 137 -10.38 11.10 -8.88
CA LEU A 137 -10.20 11.08 -10.33
C LEU A 137 -10.44 12.45 -10.94
N THR A 138 -11.52 13.16 -10.55
CA THR A 138 -11.84 14.51 -11.05
C THR A 138 -10.74 15.52 -10.72
N MET A 139 -10.11 15.44 -9.55
CA MET A 139 -8.97 16.29 -9.18
C MET A 139 -7.69 16.01 -9.98
N LYS A 140 -7.54 14.79 -10.51
CA LYS A 140 -6.37 14.39 -11.32
C LYS A 140 -6.53 14.65 -12.81
N ILE A 141 -7.72 15.05 -13.25
CA ILE A 141 -7.92 15.48 -14.64
C ILE A 141 -7.10 16.76 -14.84
N PRO A 142 -6.13 16.79 -15.77
CA PRO A 142 -5.42 18.03 -16.06
C PRO A 142 -6.45 19.06 -16.48
N VAL A 143 -6.38 20.26 -15.89
CA VAL A 143 -7.19 21.39 -16.35
C VAL A 143 -6.86 21.57 -17.83
N SER A 144 -7.76 21.12 -18.69
CA SER A 144 -7.60 21.26 -20.11
C SER A 144 -7.59 22.75 -20.41
N ASN A 145 -6.54 23.24 -21.07
CA ASN A 145 -6.49 24.60 -21.60
C ASN A 145 -7.56 24.85 -22.68
N ALA A 146 -8.45 23.89 -22.97
CA ALA A 146 -9.62 24.10 -23.80
C ALA A 146 -10.52 25.25 -23.30
N CYS A 147 -10.55 25.55 -21.99
CA CYS A 147 -11.24 26.75 -21.48
C CYS A 147 -10.53 28.07 -21.84
N PHE A 148 -9.26 28.04 -22.25
CA PHE A 148 -8.50 29.22 -22.69
C PHE A 148 -8.30 29.28 -24.21
N ALA A 149 -8.64 28.22 -24.95
CA ALA A 149 -8.50 28.16 -26.40
C ALA A 149 -9.58 28.97 -27.13
N GLU A 150 -10.71 29.29 -26.48
CA GLU A 150 -11.76 30.12 -27.10
C GLU A 150 -11.50 31.64 -27.03
N LEU A 151 -10.36 32.10 -26.49
CA LEU A 151 -10.00 33.53 -26.49
C LEU A 151 -9.05 33.91 -27.64
N GLY A 152 -8.88 33.03 -28.62
CA GLY A 152 -7.87 33.14 -29.67
C GLY A 152 -8.42 33.25 -31.10
N GLU A 153 -9.53 33.95 -31.34
CA GLU A 153 -9.93 34.28 -32.70
C GLU A 153 -10.44 35.73 -32.80
N SER A 154 -9.62 36.59 -33.41
CA SER A 154 -9.92 37.99 -33.67
C SER A 154 -10.98 38.12 -34.77
N VAL A 155 -12.15 38.67 -34.46
CA VAL A 155 -13.13 39.15 -35.45
C VAL A 155 -13.33 40.66 -35.24
N PRO A 156 -13.34 41.48 -36.32
CA PRO A 156 -13.25 42.94 -36.21
C PRO A 156 -14.57 43.60 -35.80
N ALA A 157 -14.42 44.85 -35.36
CA ALA A 157 -15.41 45.76 -34.78
C ALA A 157 -16.75 45.88 -35.54
N GLY A 158 -17.85 45.88 -34.76
CA GLY A 158 -19.20 46.21 -35.23
C GLY A 158 -20.28 46.16 -34.14
N GLN A 159 -20.41 47.28 -33.40
CA GLN A 159 -21.61 47.92 -32.82
C GLN A 159 -22.77 47.09 -32.22
N ASP A 160 -23.04 47.39 -30.94
CA ASP A 160 -24.32 47.50 -30.22
C ASP A 160 -25.44 46.47 -30.50
N GLU A 161 -25.67 45.54 -29.56
CA GLU A 161 -27.02 45.30 -29.01
C GLU A 161 -27.02 44.44 -27.73
N LEU A 162 -27.63 45.02 -26.69
CA LEU A 162 -28.42 44.44 -25.60
C LEU A 162 -28.14 43.01 -25.09
N LEU A 163 -27.75 42.92 -23.81
CA LEU A 163 -27.75 41.70 -23.01
C LEU A 163 -29.18 41.15 -22.84
N GLU A 164 -29.52 40.10 -23.57
CA GLU A 164 -30.66 39.24 -23.25
C GLU A 164 -30.20 37.93 -22.60
N MET A 165 -30.78 37.65 -21.44
CA MET A 165 -30.55 36.46 -20.66
C MET A 165 -31.78 35.54 -20.81
N PRO A 166 -31.64 34.32 -21.33
CA PRO A 166 -32.64 33.27 -21.14
C PRO A 166 -32.06 32.22 -20.16
N GLY A 167 -32.71 31.83 -19.06
CA GLY A 167 -34.13 31.57 -18.91
C GLY A 167 -34.35 30.06 -18.94
N ALA A 168 -34.68 29.49 -17.77
CA ALA A 168 -35.29 28.20 -17.44
C ALA A 168 -35.08 26.95 -18.34
N ILE A 169 -34.67 25.88 -17.65
CA ILE A 169 -34.61 24.46 -18.06
C ILE A 169 -35.95 23.96 -18.64
N PRO A 170 -35.92 23.08 -19.66
CA PRO A 170 -36.93 22.05 -19.83
C PRO A 170 -36.36 20.63 -19.60
N GLU A 171 -37.17 19.83 -18.92
CA GLU A 171 -37.01 18.41 -18.69
C GLU A 171 -37.29 17.57 -19.95
N GLY A 172 -36.65 16.40 -20.03
CA GLY A 172 -37.07 15.25 -20.83
C GLY A 172 -36.25 15.03 -22.10
N GLU A 173 -35.54 13.91 -22.20
CA GLU A 173 -36.01 12.72 -22.94
C GLU A 173 -34.97 11.58 -22.85
N VAL A 174 -35.46 10.36 -22.61
CA VAL A 174 -34.70 9.11 -22.54
C VAL A 174 -34.45 8.60 -23.95
N MET A 175 -33.25 8.10 -24.28
CA MET A 175 -33.05 7.01 -25.25
C MET A 175 -31.71 6.29 -25.08
N HIS A 176 -31.69 5.07 -25.62
CA HIS A 176 -30.98 3.88 -25.16
C HIS A 176 -29.77 3.50 -26.05
N GLU A 177 -28.99 2.55 -25.54
CA GLU A 177 -28.02 1.65 -26.21
C GLU A 177 -26.64 2.16 -26.67
N GLY A 178 -25.62 1.35 -26.32
CA GLY A 178 -24.26 1.43 -26.85
C GLY A 178 -23.21 0.93 -25.87
N ALA A 179 -23.15 -0.38 -25.61
CA ALA A 179 -22.01 -0.99 -24.92
C ALA A 179 -20.79 -1.04 -25.86
N PRO A 180 -19.57 -0.77 -25.36
CA PRO A 180 -18.36 -1.33 -25.94
C PRO A 180 -17.59 -2.20 -24.95
N ALA A 181 -17.28 -3.39 -25.45
CA ALA A 181 -16.27 -4.38 -25.06
C ALA A 181 -15.36 -4.02 -23.87
N THR A 182 -15.47 -4.82 -22.82
CA THR A 182 -14.40 -4.97 -21.82
C THR A 182 -13.36 -5.94 -22.37
N GLU A 183 -12.36 -5.44 -23.08
CA GLU A 183 -11.12 -6.17 -23.25
C GLU A 183 -10.32 -6.06 -21.95
N VAL A 184 -10.11 -7.19 -21.28
CA VAL A 184 -9.23 -7.31 -20.11
C VAL A 184 -7.86 -7.75 -20.63
N PRO A 185 -6.82 -6.89 -20.64
CA PRO A 185 -5.48 -7.34 -20.95
C PRO A 185 -4.79 -7.79 -19.66
N GLY A 186 -4.41 -9.07 -19.62
CA GLY A 186 -3.30 -9.53 -18.79
C GLY A 186 -3.69 -10.22 -17.48
N SER A 187 -4.32 -11.39 -17.58
CA SER A 187 -4.15 -12.41 -16.54
C SER A 187 -2.69 -12.87 -16.58
N ILE A 188 -1.88 -12.45 -15.60
CA ILE A 188 -0.60 -13.10 -15.36
C ILE A 188 -0.93 -14.53 -14.94
N GLU A 189 -0.58 -15.48 -15.79
CA GLU A 189 -0.68 -16.91 -15.51
C GLU A 189 0.17 -17.20 -14.26
N LEU A 190 -0.50 -17.37 -13.12
CA LEU A 190 0.16 -17.78 -11.89
C LEU A 190 0.62 -19.22 -12.11
N ALA A 191 1.91 -19.48 -11.91
CA ALA A 191 2.43 -20.84 -11.90
C ALA A 191 1.61 -21.71 -10.91
N PRO A 192 1.31 -22.97 -11.27
CA PRO A 192 0.50 -23.84 -10.44
C PRO A 192 1.12 -24.04 -9.08
N ARG A 193 0.26 -24.14 -8.05
CA ARG A 193 0.73 -24.28 -6.67
C ARG A 193 1.44 -25.64 -6.52
N PRO A 194 2.48 -25.75 -5.67
CA PRO A 194 3.21 -27.01 -5.49
C PRO A 194 2.36 -28.20 -5.02
N TYR A 195 1.15 -27.97 -4.50
CA TYR A 195 0.21 -29.00 -4.06
C TYR A 195 -1.00 -29.21 -4.99
N GLU A 196 -1.00 -28.57 -6.17
CA GLU A 196 -1.99 -28.81 -7.22
C GLU A 196 -1.51 -29.86 -8.25
N MET A 197 -0.48 -30.64 -7.90
CA MET A 197 0.05 -31.78 -8.67
C MET A 197 -0.23 -33.12 -7.99
#